data_AF-A0A923SJN3-F1
#
_entry.id   AF-A0A923SJN3-F1
#
_cell.length_a   1.000
_cell.length_b   1.000
_cell.length_c   1.000
_cell.angle_alpha   90.00
_cell.angle_beta   90.00
_cell.angle_gamma   90.00
#
_symmetry.space_group_name_H-M   'P 1'
#
loop_
_entity.id
_entity.type
_entity.pdbx_description
1 polymer ?
#
loop_
_entity_poly.entity_id
_entity_poly.type
_entity_poly.pdbx_seq_one_letter_code
_entity_poly.pdbx_strand_id
1 'polypeptide(L)'
;MGNKEFYSPIKSLLNLILTGGKKINNNKTLITVCQEFLDSASFNNSDDYNLYYLNCIEVFLNNCNNEERVNLVKVFYENDDLVTGVLLINTLVTNSKSIKQNDFSDTINSMLAKFVANGEVDDILSLSLYFYIERVSKLTIVNGEVSRSDYEQTIKFHSMKRDLNDLLNF
;
A
#
# COMPACT_ATOMS: atom_id res chain seq x y z
N MET A 1 -4.88 20.06 2.52
CA MET A 1 -6.01 19.42 1.81
C MET A 1 -6.56 18.32 2.69
N GLY A 2 -7.89 18.19 2.80
CA GLY A 2 -8.51 17.08 3.55
C GLY A 2 -8.32 15.75 2.82
N ASN A 3 -8.26 14.65 3.56
CA ASN A 3 -8.15 13.31 2.97
C ASN A 3 -9.42 13.02 2.17
N LYS A 4 -9.27 12.60 0.91
CA LYS A 4 -10.41 12.23 0.07
C LYS A 4 -10.99 10.90 0.57
N GLU A 5 -12.32 10.77 0.52
CA GLU A 5 -13.02 9.59 1.07
C GLU A 5 -12.57 8.26 0.44
N PHE A 6 -12.13 8.30 -0.82
CA PHE A 6 -11.66 7.11 -1.54
C PHE A 6 -10.30 6.57 -1.03
N TYR A 7 -9.62 7.24 -0.10
CA TYR A 7 -8.47 6.66 0.61
C TYR A 7 -8.88 5.72 1.75
N SER A 8 -10.16 5.57 2.04
CA SER A 8 -10.64 4.66 3.09
C SER A 8 -10.13 3.21 2.99
N PRO A 9 -9.93 2.60 1.78
CA PRO A 9 -9.36 1.26 1.70
C PRO A 9 -7.92 1.20 2.21
N ILE A 10 -7.13 2.27 2.05
CA ILE A 10 -5.76 2.33 2.60
C ILE A 10 -5.80 2.23 4.12
N LYS A 11 -6.70 2.95 4.78
CA LYS A 11 -6.86 2.84 6.24
C LYS A 11 -7.17 1.40 6.66
N SER A 12 -8.03 0.70 5.92
CA SER A 12 -8.34 -0.70 6.20
C SER A 12 -7.16 -1.64 5.98
N LEU A 13 -6.35 -1.40 4.95
CA LEU A 13 -5.10 -2.12 4.72
C LEU A 13 -4.08 -1.89 5.86
N LEU A 14 -3.91 -0.65 6.29
CA LEU A 14 -3.02 -0.31 7.40
C LEU A 14 -3.47 -0.95 8.71
N ASN A 15 -4.77 -0.98 8.98
CA ASN A 15 -5.30 -1.73 10.13
C ASN A 15 -4.98 -3.21 10.03
N LEU A 16 -5.15 -3.80 8.83
CA LEU A 16 -4.86 -5.21 8.62
C LEU A 16 -3.40 -5.52 8.91
N ILE A 17 -2.48 -4.70 8.40
CA ILE A 17 -1.03 -4.87 8.64
C ILE A 17 -0.72 -4.73 10.13
N LEU A 18 -1.23 -3.69 10.79
CA LEU A 18 -0.88 -3.38 12.18
C LEU A 18 -1.53 -4.34 13.18
N THR A 19 -2.76 -4.78 12.94
CA THR A 19 -3.60 -5.42 13.97
C THR A 19 -4.17 -6.77 13.55
N GLY A 20 -3.94 -7.22 12.31
CA GLY A 20 -4.57 -8.41 11.73
C GLY A 20 -6.05 -8.22 11.36
N GLY A 21 -6.65 -7.06 11.63
CA GLY A 21 -8.05 -6.77 11.32
C GLY A 21 -8.24 -5.51 10.49
N LYS A 22 -9.23 -5.48 9.58
CA LYS A 22 -9.50 -4.30 8.72
C LYS A 22 -10.08 -3.07 9.46
N LYS A 23 -10.49 -3.21 10.73
CA LYS A 23 -11.14 -2.16 11.54
C LYS A 23 -10.65 -2.18 12.98
N ILE A 24 -10.46 -0.98 13.54
CA ILE A 24 -10.21 -0.78 14.96
C ILE A 24 -11.51 -0.24 15.59
N ASN A 25 -12.23 -1.10 16.32
CA ASN A 25 -13.55 -0.79 16.87
C ASN A 25 -13.51 -0.14 18.26
N ASN A 26 -12.31 0.14 18.79
CA ASN A 26 -12.14 0.71 20.11
C ASN A 26 -11.55 2.12 20.03
N ASN A 27 -11.94 2.98 20.97
CA ASN A 27 -11.44 4.35 21.07
C ASN A 27 -10.31 4.48 22.10
N LYS A 28 -9.46 3.44 22.18
CA LYS A 28 -8.37 3.38 23.15
C LYS A 28 -7.24 4.34 22.77
N THR A 29 -6.60 4.91 23.78
CA THR A 29 -5.41 5.77 23.64
C THR A 29 -4.22 5.02 23.05
N LEU A 30 -4.12 3.72 23.32
CA LEU A 30 -3.10 2.82 22.82
C LEU A 30 -3.75 1.75 21.94
N ILE A 31 -3.10 1.45 20.82
CA ILE A 31 -3.51 0.44 19.86
C ILE A 31 -2.48 -0.69 19.93
N THR A 32 -2.93 -1.87 20.31
CA THR A 32 -2.10 -3.07 20.31
C THR A 32 -1.86 -3.53 18.88
N VAL A 33 -0.60 -3.76 18.53
CA VAL A 33 -0.21 -4.34 17.23
C VAL A 33 -0.12 -5.86 17.33
N CYS A 34 -0.32 -6.56 16.22
CA CYS A 34 -0.19 -8.01 16.18
C CYS A 34 1.29 -8.45 16.24
N GLN A 35 1.51 -9.69 16.66
CA GLN A 35 2.86 -10.24 16.82
C GLN A 35 3.57 -10.38 15.46
N GLU A 36 2.84 -10.75 14.42
CA GLU A 36 3.35 -10.91 13.06
C GLU A 36 3.91 -9.59 12.51
N PHE A 37 3.29 -8.46 12.88
CA PHE A 37 3.81 -7.14 12.56
C PHE A 37 5.10 -6.83 13.33
N LEU A 38 5.15 -7.12 14.63
CA LEU A 38 6.35 -6.91 15.45
C LEU A 38 7.54 -7.72 14.93
N ASP A 39 7.29 -8.99 14.62
CA ASP A 39 8.29 -9.90 14.07
C ASP A 39 8.80 -9.32 12.75
N SER A 40 7.90 -8.99 11.82
CA SER A 40 8.31 -8.45 10.51
C SER A 40 9.00 -7.09 10.59
N ALA A 41 8.63 -6.21 11.53
CA ALA A 41 9.27 -4.92 11.73
C ALA A 41 10.72 -5.06 12.26
N SER A 42 10.98 -6.10 13.05
CA SER A 42 12.32 -6.38 13.59
C SER A 42 13.33 -6.86 12.52
N PHE A 43 12.84 -7.38 11.40
CA PHE A 43 13.66 -7.86 10.27
C PHE A 43 13.92 -6.80 9.18
N ASN A 44 13.33 -5.60 9.26
CA ASN A 44 13.43 -4.54 8.23
C ASN A 44 14.83 -3.91 8.03
N ASN A 45 15.89 -4.50 8.58
CA ASN A 45 17.29 -4.12 8.31
C ASN A 45 17.92 -4.95 7.16
N SER A 46 17.18 -5.84 6.51
CA SER A 46 17.61 -6.50 5.26
C SER A 46 17.22 -5.67 4.04
N ASP A 47 18.04 -5.70 2.98
CA ASP A 47 17.73 -5.13 1.65
C ASP A 47 16.53 -5.83 0.96
N ASP A 48 15.87 -6.77 1.63
CA ASP A 48 14.75 -7.57 1.14
C ASP A 48 13.37 -6.96 1.47
N TYR A 49 12.38 -7.25 0.63
CA TYR A 49 10.99 -6.85 0.84
C TYR A 49 10.39 -7.49 2.11
N ASN A 50 9.58 -6.73 2.85
CA ASN A 50 8.82 -7.25 3.98
C ASN A 50 7.67 -8.16 3.48
N LEU A 51 7.90 -9.47 3.51
CA LEU A 51 6.95 -10.48 3.02
C LEU A 51 5.61 -10.47 3.77
N TYR A 52 5.60 -10.08 5.05
CA TYR A 52 4.35 -9.95 5.80
C TYR A 52 3.47 -8.85 5.20
N TYR A 53 4.07 -7.70 4.84
CA TYR A 53 3.33 -6.61 4.21
C TYR A 53 2.76 -7.05 2.86
N LEU A 54 3.58 -7.67 2.01
CA LEU A 54 3.16 -8.16 0.70
C LEU A 54 1.99 -9.15 0.81
N ASN A 55 2.08 -10.10 1.73
CA ASN A 55 0.99 -11.05 1.99
C ASN A 55 -0.29 -10.34 2.47
N CYS A 56 -0.18 -9.39 3.39
CA CYS A 56 -1.34 -8.60 3.83
C CYS A 56 -1.97 -7.80 2.69
N ILE A 57 -1.15 -7.21 1.80
CA ILE A 57 -1.61 -6.46 0.63
C ILE A 57 -2.35 -7.40 -0.33
N GLU A 58 -1.76 -8.54 -0.67
CA GLU A 58 -2.35 -9.50 -1.61
C GLU A 58 -3.67 -10.05 -1.07
N VAL A 59 -3.70 -10.46 0.20
CA VAL A 59 -4.94 -10.89 0.89
C VAL A 59 -5.96 -9.76 0.91
N PHE A 60 -5.55 -8.52 1.14
CA PHE A 60 -6.45 -7.38 1.14
C PHE A 60 -7.09 -7.16 -0.23
N LEU A 61 -6.29 -7.11 -1.29
CA LEU A 61 -6.71 -6.89 -2.68
C LEU A 61 -7.67 -7.99 -3.17
N ASN A 62 -7.34 -9.25 -2.89
CA ASN A 62 -8.19 -10.40 -3.24
C ASN A 62 -9.56 -10.34 -2.56
N ASN A 63 -9.63 -9.76 -1.35
CA ASN A 63 -10.85 -9.63 -0.56
C ASN A 63 -11.51 -8.25 -0.65
N CYS A 64 -11.09 -7.39 -1.58
CA CYS A 64 -11.75 -6.11 -1.81
C CYS A 64 -13.12 -6.34 -2.46
N ASN A 65 -14.13 -5.66 -1.93
CA ASN A 65 -15.42 -5.53 -2.62
C ASN A 65 -15.33 -4.54 -3.79
N ASN A 66 -16.38 -4.47 -4.62
CA ASN A 66 -16.38 -3.62 -5.82
C ASN A 66 -16.16 -2.13 -5.53
N GLU A 67 -16.70 -1.61 -4.43
CA GLU A 67 -16.50 -0.21 -4.04
C GLU A 67 -15.05 0.04 -3.62
N GLU A 68 -14.47 -0.85 -2.81
CA GLU A 68 -13.07 -0.81 -2.42
C GLU A 68 -12.13 -0.86 -3.63
N ARG A 69 -12.42 -1.73 -4.61
CA ARG A 69 -11.65 -1.82 -5.86
C ARG A 69 -11.68 -0.52 -6.64
N VAL A 70 -12.87 0.05 -6.85
CA VAL A 70 -13.03 1.34 -7.54
C VAL A 70 -12.28 2.46 -6.82
N ASN A 71 -12.35 2.49 -5.49
CA ASN A 71 -11.66 3.49 -4.68
C ASN A 71 -10.13 3.31 -4.73
N LEU A 72 -9.61 2.08 -4.71
CA LEU A 72 -8.20 1.78 -4.91
C LEU A 72 -7.72 2.20 -6.30
N VAL A 73 -8.51 1.97 -7.35
CA VAL A 73 -8.18 2.46 -8.70
C VAL A 73 -8.05 3.99 -8.72
N LYS A 74 -8.90 4.73 -8.01
CA LYS A 74 -8.75 6.19 -7.86
C LYS A 74 -7.45 6.57 -7.13
N VAL A 75 -7.07 5.81 -6.10
CA VAL A 75 -5.78 5.99 -5.41
C VAL A 75 -4.62 5.75 -6.39
N PHE A 76 -4.66 4.68 -7.17
CA PHE A 76 -3.63 4.38 -8.17
C PHE A 76 -3.52 5.48 -9.24
N TYR A 77 -4.63 5.98 -9.77
CA TYR A 77 -4.60 7.09 -10.74
C TYR A 77 -4.09 8.40 -10.15
N GLU A 78 -4.36 8.68 -8.87
CA GLU A 78 -3.83 9.89 -8.23
C GLU A 78 -2.32 9.78 -7.94
N ASN A 79 -1.79 8.55 -7.94
CA ASN A 79 -0.39 8.21 -7.67
C ASN A 79 0.19 7.37 -8.83
N ASP A 80 -0.15 7.74 -10.07
CA ASP A 80 0.19 7.01 -11.30
C ASP A 80 1.70 6.84 -11.52
N ASP A 81 2.49 7.80 -11.05
CA ASP A 81 3.96 7.73 -11.02
C ASP A 81 4.47 6.48 -10.30
N LEU A 82 3.82 6.06 -9.20
CA LEU A 82 4.23 4.86 -8.44
C LEU A 82 3.95 3.59 -9.24
N VAL A 83 2.75 3.47 -9.81
CA VAL A 83 2.36 2.30 -10.61
C VAL A 83 3.24 2.18 -11.86
N THR A 84 3.49 3.31 -12.52
CA THR A 84 4.37 3.40 -13.69
C THR A 84 5.80 3.04 -13.33
N GLY A 85 6.32 3.55 -12.21
CA GLY A 85 7.66 3.23 -11.72
C GLY A 85 7.85 1.74 -11.45
N VAL A 86 6.89 1.10 -10.77
CA VAL A 86 6.91 -0.36 -10.51
C VAL A 86 6.88 -1.15 -11.81
N LEU A 87 5.98 -0.80 -12.74
CA LEU A 87 5.89 -1.47 -14.03
C LEU A 87 7.18 -1.30 -14.86
N LEU A 88 7.79 -0.11 -14.83
CA LEU A 88 9.08 0.15 -15.48
C LEU A 88 10.18 -0.76 -14.91
N ILE A 89 10.33 -0.82 -13.59
CA ILE A 89 11.32 -1.68 -12.92
C ILE A 89 11.06 -3.15 -13.29
N ASN A 90 9.81 -3.62 -13.17
CA ASN A 90 9.45 -4.99 -13.50
C ASN A 90 9.79 -5.34 -14.97
N THR A 91 9.53 -4.41 -15.89
CA THR A 91 9.83 -4.61 -17.30
C THR A 91 11.34 -4.62 -17.56
N LEU A 92 12.12 -3.74 -16.91
CA LEU A 92 13.58 -3.72 -17.03
C LEU A 92 14.23 -5.01 -16.52
N VAL A 93 13.68 -5.59 -15.45
CA VAL A 93 14.15 -6.86 -14.89
C VAL A 93 13.80 -8.04 -15.80
N THR A 94 12.60 -8.04 -16.41
CA THR A 94 12.07 -9.17 -17.19
C THR A 94 12.41 -9.14 -18.69
N ASN A 95 12.62 -7.96 -19.29
CA ASN A 95 12.86 -7.81 -20.72
C ASN A 95 13.67 -6.53 -21.03
N SER A 96 14.96 -6.69 -21.33
CA SER A 96 15.88 -5.58 -21.63
C SER A 96 15.72 -4.95 -23.02
N LYS A 97 14.61 -5.20 -23.73
CA LYS A 97 14.37 -4.65 -25.08
C LYS A 97 13.61 -3.32 -24.99
N SER A 98 13.90 -2.40 -25.92
CA SER A 98 13.43 -1.01 -25.90
C SER A 98 11.91 -0.89 -25.67
N ILE A 99 11.51 -0.40 -24.50
CA ILE A 99 10.12 -0.24 -24.10
C ILE A 99 9.58 1.07 -24.68
N LYS A 100 8.39 1.05 -25.29
CA LYS A 100 7.71 2.29 -25.75
C LYS A 100 6.70 2.76 -24.70
N GLN A 101 6.51 4.07 -24.62
CA GLN A 101 5.65 4.69 -23.60
C GLN A 101 4.16 4.29 -23.71
N ASN A 102 3.64 4.07 -24.92
CA ASN A 102 2.24 3.65 -25.11
C ASN A 102 1.98 2.25 -24.56
N ASP A 103 2.99 1.38 -24.52
CA ASP A 103 2.84 0.00 -24.00
C ASP A 103 2.56 0.01 -22.48
N PHE A 104 3.07 1.01 -21.75
CA PHE A 104 2.84 1.14 -20.31
C PHE A 104 1.41 1.54 -19.96
N SER A 105 0.89 2.60 -20.60
CA SER A 105 -0.47 3.10 -20.35
C SER A 105 -1.51 2.01 -20.62
N ASP A 106 -1.38 1.30 -21.75
CA ASP A 106 -2.31 0.22 -22.12
C ASP A 106 -2.24 -0.96 -21.13
N THR A 107 -1.03 -1.31 -20.69
CA THR A 107 -0.82 -2.36 -19.66
C THR A 107 -1.47 -1.97 -18.34
N ILE A 108 -1.23 -0.75 -17.86
CA ILE A 108 -1.82 -0.25 -16.61
C ILE A 108 -3.34 -0.22 -16.71
N ASN A 109 -3.89 0.32 -17.80
CA ASN A 109 -5.34 0.38 -18.00
C ASN A 109 -5.97 -1.02 -18.06
N SER A 110 -5.33 -1.97 -18.75
CA SER A 110 -5.79 -3.35 -18.82
C SER A 110 -5.79 -4.03 -17.45
N MET A 111 -4.71 -3.88 -16.70
CA MET A 111 -4.56 -4.40 -15.34
C MET A 111 -5.63 -3.83 -14.39
N LEU A 112 -5.80 -2.50 -14.37
CA LEU A 112 -6.81 -1.85 -13.52
C LEU A 112 -8.24 -2.26 -13.92
N ALA A 113 -8.52 -2.41 -15.22
CA ALA A 113 -9.82 -2.87 -15.71
C ALA A 113 -10.12 -4.30 -15.27
N LYS A 114 -9.14 -5.22 -15.38
CA LYS A 114 -9.26 -6.60 -14.89
C LYS A 114 -9.47 -6.66 -13.38
N PHE A 115 -8.76 -5.84 -12.61
CA PHE A 115 -8.94 -5.75 -11.16
C PHE A 115 -10.36 -5.32 -10.80
N VAL A 116 -10.90 -4.29 -11.45
CA VAL A 116 -12.27 -3.81 -11.19
C VAL A 116 -13.33 -4.82 -11.63
N ALA A 117 -13.20 -5.36 -12.84
CA ALA A 117 -14.22 -6.23 -13.43
C ALA A 117 -14.23 -7.64 -12.80
N ASN A 118 -13.03 -8.22 -12.62
CA ASN A 118 -12.87 -9.63 -12.29
C ASN A 118 -12.26 -9.86 -10.90
N GLY A 119 -11.71 -8.83 -10.25
CA GLY A 119 -10.96 -8.98 -9.00
C GLY A 119 -9.58 -9.62 -9.20
N GLU A 120 -9.06 -9.62 -10.42
CA GLU A 120 -7.72 -10.15 -10.75
C GLU A 120 -6.66 -9.23 -10.13
N VAL A 121 -5.88 -9.76 -9.19
CA VAL A 121 -4.80 -9.05 -8.52
C VAL A 121 -3.51 -9.29 -9.27
N ASP A 122 -2.89 -8.21 -9.75
CA ASP A 122 -1.59 -8.23 -10.44
C ASP A 122 -0.48 -7.84 -9.45
N ASP A 123 0.69 -8.46 -9.58
CA ASP A 123 1.87 -8.21 -8.75
C ASP A 123 2.28 -6.73 -8.76
N ILE A 124 2.08 -6.03 -9.88
CA ILE A 124 2.36 -4.59 -10.00
C ILE A 124 1.47 -3.80 -9.03
N LEU A 125 0.20 -4.17 -8.84
CA LEU A 125 -0.70 -3.49 -7.90
C LEU A 125 -0.25 -3.73 -6.45
N SER A 126 0.14 -4.97 -6.14
CA SER A 126 0.65 -5.36 -4.83
C SER A 126 1.92 -4.59 -4.47
N LEU A 127 2.90 -4.55 -5.39
CA LEU A 127 4.15 -3.82 -5.23
C LEU A 127 3.93 -2.31 -5.17
N SER A 128 3.01 -1.77 -5.97
CA SER A 128 2.67 -0.33 -5.92
C SER A 128 2.13 0.07 -4.55
N LEU A 129 1.24 -0.75 -3.96
CA LEU A 129 0.77 -0.53 -2.61
C LEU A 129 1.86 -0.72 -1.56
N TYR A 130 2.76 -1.68 -1.75
CA TYR A 130 3.89 -1.90 -0.85
C TYR A 130 4.74 -0.63 -0.73
N PHE A 131 5.20 -0.04 -1.84
CA PHE A 131 5.97 1.20 -1.81
C PHE A 131 5.17 2.38 -1.27
N TYR A 132 3.87 2.42 -1.57
CA TYR A 132 2.98 3.47 -1.06
C TYR A 132 2.82 3.45 0.48
N ILE A 133 2.87 2.25 1.10
CA ILE A 133 2.71 2.06 2.55
C ILE A 133 4.00 1.73 3.30
N GLU A 134 5.13 1.62 2.63
CA GLU A 134 6.38 1.13 3.21
C GLU A 134 6.77 1.85 4.52
N ARG A 135 6.51 3.16 4.62
CA ARG A 135 6.80 3.96 5.82
C ARG A 135 6.08 3.51 7.10
N VAL A 136 5.08 2.63 7.01
CA VAL A 136 4.47 1.98 8.19
C VAL A 136 5.51 1.25 9.03
N SER A 137 6.57 0.72 8.39
CA SER A 137 7.72 0.09 9.08
C SER A 137 8.44 1.02 10.07
N LYS A 138 8.31 2.33 9.91
CA LYS A 138 8.98 3.35 10.73
C LYS A 138 8.15 3.79 11.93
N LEU A 139 6.98 3.20 12.15
CA LEU A 139 6.16 3.46 13.33
C LEU A 139 6.96 3.11 14.60
N THR A 140 6.93 4.02 15.57
CA THR A 140 7.50 3.74 16.89
C THR A 140 6.53 2.87 17.66
N ILE A 141 6.98 1.66 18.00
CA ILE A 141 6.19 0.69 18.77
C ILE A 141 6.90 0.47 20.10
N VAL A 142 6.16 0.65 21.20
CA VAL A 142 6.69 0.42 22.55
C VAL A 142 5.84 -0.66 23.19
N ASN A 143 6.48 -1.76 23.60
CA ASN A 143 5.81 -2.89 24.26
C ASN A 143 4.60 -3.45 23.47
N GLY A 144 4.70 -3.51 22.14
CA GLY A 144 3.61 -4.02 21.29
C GLY A 144 2.45 -3.05 21.11
N GLU A 145 2.63 -1.77 21.44
CA GLU A 145 1.58 -0.75 21.34
C GLU A 145 2.07 0.48 20.58
N VAL A 146 1.14 1.10 19.84
CA VAL A 146 1.31 2.41 19.20
C VAL A 146 0.32 3.41 19.81
N SER A 147 0.77 4.66 19.98
CA SER A 147 -0.13 5.71 20.44
C SER A 147 -1.18 6.02 19.37
N ARG A 148 -2.39 6.38 19.78
CA ARG A 148 -3.44 6.78 18.82
C ARG A 148 -3.02 7.99 17.98
N SER A 149 -2.27 8.92 18.56
CA SER A 149 -1.73 10.08 17.84
C SER A 149 -0.82 9.63 16.69
N ASP A 150 0.15 8.75 16.96
CA ASP A 150 1.10 8.28 15.94
C ASP A 150 0.41 7.44 14.87
N TYR A 151 -0.55 6.60 15.28
CA TYR A 151 -1.39 5.85 14.36
C TYR A 151 -2.20 6.78 13.44
N GLU A 152 -2.90 7.78 13.98
CA GLU A 152 -3.71 8.71 13.19
C GLU A 152 -2.85 9.55 12.25
N GLN A 153 -1.66 9.97 12.70
CA GLN A 153 -0.69 10.66 11.86
C GLN A 153 -0.21 9.76 10.71
N THR A 154 0.02 8.48 10.98
CA THR A 154 0.42 7.50 9.97
C THR A 154 -0.70 7.25 8.96
N ILE A 155 -1.92 6.99 9.41
CA ILE A 155 -3.09 6.86 8.53
C ILE A 155 -3.23 8.11 7.65
N LYS A 156 -3.12 9.30 8.25
CA LYS A 156 -3.23 10.57 7.53
C LYS A 156 -2.15 10.69 6.47
N PHE A 157 -0.90 10.39 6.83
CA PHE A 157 0.22 10.41 5.90
C PHE A 157 0.00 9.45 4.72
N HIS A 158 -0.56 8.26 4.95
CA HIS A 158 -0.85 7.29 3.89
C HIS A 158 -2.22 7.47 3.20
N SER A 159 -2.99 8.50 3.53
CA SER A 159 -4.31 8.75 2.93
C SER A 159 -4.35 10.02 2.09
N MET A 160 -3.25 10.31 1.38
CA MET A 160 -3.08 11.49 0.55
C MET A 160 -2.20 11.18 -0.67
N LYS A 161 -2.32 11.99 -1.73
CA LYS A 161 -1.45 11.93 -2.90
C LYS A 161 0.02 12.00 -2.47
N ARG A 162 0.86 11.17 -3.09
CA ARG A 162 2.32 11.25 -2.99
C ARG A 162 2.84 12.25 -4.00
N ASP A 163 3.64 13.19 -3.51
CA ASP A 163 4.60 13.90 -4.35
C ASP A 163 5.88 13.07 -4.39
N LEU A 164 6.45 12.83 -5.58
CA LEU A 164 7.77 12.20 -5.72
C LEU A 164 8.84 12.98 -4.95
N ASN A 165 8.68 14.30 -4.79
CA ASN A 165 9.58 15.10 -3.95
C ASN A 165 9.51 14.70 -2.46
N ASP A 166 8.35 14.27 -1.96
CA ASP A 166 8.21 13.77 -0.58
C ASP A 166 8.88 12.41 -0.38
N LEU A 167 9.05 11.65 -1.47
CA LEU A 167 9.78 10.40 -1.49
C LEU A 167 11.30 10.61 -1.57
N LEU A 168 11.77 11.67 -2.23
CA LEU A 168 13.20 11.95 -2.45
C LEU A 168 13.84 12.84 -1.37
N ASN A 169 13.05 13.59 -0.60
CA ASN A 169 13.52 14.36 0.53
C ASN A 169 13.71 13.46 1.76
N PHE A 170 14.83 12.73 1.76
CA PHE A 170 15.35 11.97 2.89
C PHE A 170 16.30 12.82 3.75
#